data_AF-A0A5B7SPY4-F1
#
_entry.id   AF-A0A5B7SPY4-F1
#
_cell.length_a   1.000
_cell.length_b   1.000
_cell.length_c   1.000
_cell.angle_alpha   90.00
_cell.angle_beta   90.00
_cell.angle_gamma   90.00
#
_symmetry.space_group_name_H-M   'P 1'
#
loop_
_entity.id
_entity.type
_entity.pdbx_description
1 polymer ?
#
loop_
_entity_poly.entity_id
_entity_poly.type
_entity_poly.pdbx_seq_one_letter_code
_entity_poly.pdbx_strand_id
1 'polypeptide(L)'
;MKNDPFKKLIFVYNADSGLRNLLVDGAHKILSPATYVCSLCDLTYGAFTENRAWKKFRKESDVAMVFLHKDEFAKQYKSKFGHKFTFPIVLNETEVGHEVLVTTEELNGLKDATELIDLLVKRTK
;
A
#
# COMPACT_ATOMS: atom_id res chain seq x y z
N MET A 1 7.52 28.42 -5.53
CA MET A 1 7.63 27.14 -4.79
C MET A 1 6.23 26.58 -4.72
N LYS A 2 5.94 25.49 -5.44
CA LYS A 2 4.60 24.88 -5.38
C LYS A 2 4.53 24.13 -4.06
N ASN A 3 3.71 24.62 -3.13
CA ASN A 3 3.32 23.83 -1.97
C ASN A 3 2.43 22.72 -2.50
N ASP A 4 3.03 21.61 -2.93
CA ASP A 4 2.27 20.42 -3.23
C ASP A 4 1.77 19.84 -1.90
N PRO A 5 0.44 19.81 -1.67
CA PRO A 5 -0.12 19.25 -0.45
C PRO A 5 0.15 17.73 -0.33
N PHE A 6 0.64 17.10 -1.40
CA PHE A 6 0.94 15.67 -1.48
C PHE A 6 2.40 15.49 -1.94
N LYS A 7 3.33 15.22 -1.01
CA LYS A 7 4.73 14.96 -1.37
C LYS A 7 4.93 13.51 -1.80
N LYS A 8 4.25 12.57 -1.16
CA LYS A 8 4.41 11.14 -1.41
C LYS A 8 3.23 10.34 -0.88
N LEU A 9 2.82 9.33 -1.65
CA LEU A 9 1.88 8.31 -1.20
C LEU A 9 2.62 7.10 -0.65
N ILE A 10 2.26 6.66 0.55
CA ILE A 10 2.85 5.50 1.21
C ILE A 10 1.78 4.42 1.30
N PHE A 11 2.01 3.35 0.55
CA PHE A 11 1.17 2.16 0.51
C PHE A 11 1.73 1.15 1.51
N VAL A 12 0.95 0.82 2.54
CA VAL A 12 1.35 -0.14 3.56
C VAL A 12 0.54 -1.42 3.41
N TYR A 13 1.21 -2.48 3.01
CA TYR A 13 0.64 -3.81 2.87
C TYR A 13 0.46 -4.49 4.23
N ASN A 14 -0.60 -5.29 4.36
CA ASN A 14 -0.81 -6.16 5.53
C ASN A 14 0.01 -7.45 5.42
N ALA A 15 1.31 -7.31 5.24
CA ALA A 15 2.26 -8.41 5.15
C ALA A 15 3.58 -7.99 5.83
N ASP A 16 4.38 -8.96 6.27
CA ASP A 16 5.70 -8.72 6.88
C ASP A 16 6.82 -8.99 5.85
N SER A 17 7.80 -8.08 5.73
CA SER A 17 8.94 -8.22 4.81
C SER A 17 9.80 -9.46 5.06
N GLY A 18 9.83 -9.94 6.30
CA GLY A 18 10.59 -11.13 6.70
C GLY A 18 10.13 -12.43 6.02
N LEU A 19 8.90 -12.48 5.50
CA LEU A 19 8.40 -13.62 4.72
C LEU A 19 9.17 -13.82 3.41
N ARG A 20 9.86 -12.79 2.88
CA ARG A 20 10.67 -12.92 1.66
C ARG A 20 11.96 -13.74 1.87
N ASN A 21 12.53 -13.72 3.09
CA ASN A 21 13.70 -14.57 3.41
C ASN A 21 13.32 -16.05 3.61
N LEU A 22 12.06 -16.35 3.93
CA LEU A 22 11.56 -17.73 4.06
C LEU A 22 11.27 -18.40 2.71
N LEU A 23 11.17 -17.62 1.62
CA LEU A 23 10.92 -18.13 0.27
C LEU A 23 12.17 -18.74 -0.39
N VAL A 24 13.37 -18.40 0.07
CA VAL A 24 14.63 -18.88 -0.54
C VAL A 24 15.05 -20.25 0.02
N ASP A 25 14.66 -20.60 1.25
CA ASP A 25 15.15 -21.80 1.95
C ASP A 25 14.15 -22.97 2.02
N GLY A 26 12.98 -22.93 1.37
CA GLY A 26 11.98 -23.98 1.60
C GLY A 26 10.89 -24.13 0.55
N ALA A 27 11.17 -24.92 -0.49
CA ALA A 27 10.21 -25.35 -1.50
C ALA A 27 9.08 -26.29 -1.01
N HIS A 28 8.73 -26.37 0.29
CA HIS A 28 7.66 -27.27 0.78
C HIS A 28 6.89 -26.79 2.04
N LYS A 29 6.63 -25.49 2.20
CA LYS A 29 5.54 -25.00 3.07
C LYS A 29 4.77 -23.96 2.26
N ILE A 30 3.62 -24.28 1.67
CA ILE A 30 2.34 -24.19 2.37
C ILE A 30 2.35 -23.03 3.39
N LEU A 31 2.69 -21.83 2.94
CA LEU A 31 2.07 -20.64 3.47
C LEU A 31 0.88 -20.42 2.56
N SER A 32 -0.27 -20.85 3.06
CA SER A 32 -1.56 -20.67 2.44
C SER A 32 -1.63 -19.27 1.82
N PRO A 33 -1.88 -19.13 0.50
CA PRO A 33 -2.26 -17.83 -0.06
C PRO A 33 -3.48 -17.24 0.67
N ALA A 34 -4.18 -18.05 1.48
CA ALA A 34 -5.29 -17.65 2.34
C ALA A 34 -4.92 -17.04 3.70
N THR A 35 -3.65 -17.00 4.13
CA THR A 35 -3.36 -16.50 5.50
C THR A 35 -3.34 -14.98 5.64
N TYR A 36 -3.34 -14.20 4.55
CA TYR A 36 -3.60 -12.76 4.61
C TYR A 36 -4.30 -12.29 3.33
N VAL A 37 -5.63 -12.11 3.40
CA VAL A 37 -6.37 -11.39 2.35
C VAL A 37 -5.93 -9.93 2.42
N CYS A 38 -4.98 -9.57 1.59
CA CYS A 38 -4.48 -8.22 1.48
C CYS A 38 -5.16 -7.58 0.27
N SER A 39 -6.28 -6.89 0.49
CA SER A 39 -7.03 -6.25 -0.59
C SER A 39 -6.15 -5.30 -1.41
N LEU A 40 -5.23 -4.58 -0.78
CA LEU A 40 -4.25 -3.74 -1.51
C LEU A 40 -3.31 -4.55 -2.41
N CYS A 41 -2.94 -5.77 -2.00
CA CYS A 41 -2.13 -6.67 -2.81
C CYS A 41 -2.93 -7.11 -4.04
N ASP A 42 -4.18 -7.54 -3.87
CA ASP A 42 -5.07 -7.98 -4.97
C ASP A 42 -5.41 -6.82 -5.94
N LEU A 43 -5.53 -5.60 -5.42
CA LEU A 43 -5.77 -4.40 -6.22
C LEU A 43 -4.54 -4.02 -7.06
N THR A 44 -3.32 -4.23 -6.55
CA THR A 44 -2.08 -3.79 -7.21
C THR A 44 -1.42 -4.90 -8.04
N TYR A 45 -1.64 -6.15 -7.66
CA TYR A 45 -1.16 -7.37 -8.32
C TYR A 45 -2.35 -8.29 -8.60
N GLY A 46 -2.53 -8.68 -9.87
CA GLY A 46 -3.48 -9.74 -10.22
C GLY A 46 -2.94 -11.12 -9.84
N ALA A 47 -3.60 -12.18 -10.31
CA ALA A 47 -3.27 -13.57 -9.97
C ALA A 47 -1.81 -13.99 -10.22
N PHE A 48 -1.09 -13.32 -11.12
CA PHE A 48 0.30 -13.67 -11.46
C PHE A 48 1.22 -12.47 -11.77
N THR A 49 0.67 -11.28 -12.06
CA THR A 49 1.47 -10.11 -12.49
C THR A 49 0.87 -8.80 -11.98
N GLU A 50 1.70 -7.76 -11.90
CA GLU A 50 1.26 -6.41 -11.55
C GLU A 50 0.12 -5.95 -12.47
N ASN A 51 -0.94 -5.37 -11.89
CA ASN A 51 -2.08 -4.89 -12.66
C ASN A 51 -1.63 -3.81 -13.65
N ARG A 52 -2.02 -3.94 -14.93
CA ARG A 52 -1.56 -3.03 -15.99
C ARG A 52 -2.06 -1.60 -15.79
N ALA A 53 -3.30 -1.42 -15.34
CA ALA A 53 -3.87 -0.10 -15.07
C ALA A 53 -3.12 0.56 -13.90
N TRP A 54 -2.87 -0.20 -12.83
CA TRP A 54 -2.07 0.24 -11.71
C TRP A 54 -0.65 0.66 -12.12
N LYS A 55 0.04 -0.21 -12.85
CA LYS A 55 1.39 0.05 -13.37
C LYS A 55 1.44 1.31 -14.25
N LYS A 56 0.42 1.52 -15.09
CA LYS A 56 0.30 2.71 -15.91
C LYS A 56 0.13 3.96 -15.05
N PHE A 57 -0.81 3.94 -14.11
CA PHE A 57 -1.03 5.03 -13.16
C PHE A 57 0.23 5.40 -12.38
N ARG A 58 0.94 4.41 -11.81
CA ARG A 58 2.20 4.66 -11.09
C ARG A 58 3.29 5.31 -11.94
N LYS A 59 3.31 5.04 -13.25
CA LYS A 59 4.30 5.59 -14.18
C LYS A 59 3.92 6.98 -14.69
N GLU A 60 2.62 7.25 -14.80
CA GLU A 60 2.08 8.52 -15.31
C GLU A 60 1.82 9.53 -14.20
N SER A 61 1.76 9.09 -12.94
CA SER A 61 1.57 9.98 -11.79
C SER A 61 2.87 10.71 -11.45
N ASP A 62 2.76 12.04 -11.29
CA ASP A 62 3.85 12.89 -10.79
C ASP A 62 4.08 12.74 -9.27
N VAL A 63 3.15 12.05 -8.56
CA VAL A 63 3.24 11.87 -7.11
C VAL A 63 4.15 10.68 -6.80
N ALA A 64 5.14 10.90 -5.94
CA ALA A 64 6.03 9.82 -5.50
C ALA A 64 5.25 8.75 -4.74
N MET A 65 5.39 7.47 -5.14
CA MET A 65 4.72 6.35 -4.47
C MET A 65 5.74 5.41 -3.83
N VAL A 66 5.56 5.11 -2.56
CA VAL A 66 6.40 4.20 -1.77
C VAL A 66 5.56 3.05 -1.25
N PHE A 67 6.13 1.85 -1.29
CA PHE A 67 5.48 0.60 -0.95
C PHE A 67 6.23 -0.03 0.22
N LEU A 68 5.53 -0.25 1.33
CA LEU A 68 6.10 -0.80 2.56
C LEU A 68 5.23 -1.96 3.07
N HIS A 69 5.87 -2.88 3.77
CA HIS A 69 5.22 -3.89 4.59
C HIS A 69 4.88 -3.33 5.97
N LYS A 70 3.96 -3.95 6.71
CA LYS A 70 3.54 -3.45 8.03
C LYS A 70 4.71 -3.39 9.02
N ASP A 71 5.68 -4.31 8.94
CA ASP A 71 6.86 -4.30 9.80
C ASP A 71 7.88 -3.23 9.39
N GLU A 72 8.07 -2.99 8.09
CA GLU A 72 8.88 -1.88 7.58
C GLU A 72 8.30 -0.54 7.99
N PHE A 73 6.98 -0.38 7.84
CA PHE A 73 6.26 0.80 8.26
C PHE A 73 6.37 1.00 9.77
N ALA A 74 6.14 -0.04 10.57
CA ALA A 74 6.33 0.04 12.01
C ALA A 74 7.77 0.41 12.38
N LYS A 75 8.78 -0.14 11.70
CA LYS A 75 10.20 0.21 11.94
C LYS A 75 10.50 1.67 11.60
N GLN A 76 10.02 2.17 10.46
CA GLN A 76 10.30 3.54 10.00
C GLN A 76 9.49 4.60 10.76
N TYR A 77 8.25 4.30 11.16
CA TYR A 77 7.29 5.29 11.66
C TYR A 77 6.83 5.05 13.10
N LYS A 78 7.53 4.16 13.83
CA LYS A 78 7.32 3.75 15.22
C LYS A 78 6.91 4.87 16.20
N SER A 79 7.45 6.07 16.02
CA SER A 79 7.25 7.20 16.94
C SER A 79 6.03 8.07 16.64
N LYS A 80 5.41 7.96 15.46
CA LYS A 80 4.27 8.82 15.04
C LYS A 80 2.94 8.07 14.94
N PHE A 81 2.97 6.74 14.88
CA PHE A 81 1.79 5.92 14.61
C PHE A 81 1.57 4.90 15.74
N GLY A 82 0.98 5.35 16.85
CA GLY A 82 0.64 4.48 17.97
C GLY A 82 -0.56 3.59 17.64
N HIS A 83 -0.37 2.26 17.71
CA HIS A 83 -1.31 1.13 17.90
C HIS A 83 -2.76 1.15 17.34
N LYS A 84 -3.19 2.15 16.55
CA LYS A 84 -4.60 2.32 16.14
C LYS A 84 -4.86 2.18 14.64
N PHE A 85 -3.83 1.93 13.84
CA PHE A 85 -4.04 1.72 12.41
C PHE A 85 -4.29 0.25 12.09
N THR A 86 -5.31 0.03 11.26
CA THR A 86 -5.56 -1.23 10.57
C THR A 86 -4.74 -1.25 9.27
N PHE A 87 -4.42 -2.46 8.79
CA PHE A 87 -3.69 -2.67 7.53
C PHE A 87 -4.50 -3.60 6.64
N PRO A 88 -4.44 -3.46 5.31
CA PRO A 88 -3.62 -2.51 4.54
C PRO A 88 -4.12 -1.06 4.63
N ILE A 89 -3.26 -0.07 4.39
CA ILE A 89 -3.62 1.36 4.46
C ILE A 89 -2.81 2.19 3.46
N VAL A 90 -3.37 3.29 2.96
CA VAL A 90 -2.65 4.28 2.15
C VAL A 90 -2.56 5.60 2.91
N LEU A 91 -1.34 6.11 3.05
CA LEU A 91 -1.04 7.36 3.71
C LEU A 91 -0.52 8.39 2.71
N ASN A 92 -0.80 9.65 2.98
CA ASN A 92 -0.20 10.78 2.30
C ASN A 92 0.86 11.42 3.20
N GLU A 93 2.08 11.58 2.70
CA GLU A 93 3.14 12.36 3.32
C GLU A 93 3.06 13.80 2.83
N THR A 94 2.88 14.72 3.78
CA THR A 94 2.78 16.17 3.58
C THR A 94 3.94 16.88 4.29
N GLU A 95 4.02 18.20 4.17
CA GLU A 95 5.02 18.99 4.92
C GLU A 95 4.82 18.91 6.44
N VAL A 96 3.57 18.74 6.88
CA VAL A 96 3.20 18.74 8.31
C VAL A 96 3.22 17.34 8.92
N GLY A 97 3.22 16.27 8.11
CA GLY A 97 3.33 14.92 8.60
C GLY A 97 2.72 13.88 7.68
N HIS A 98 2.03 12.91 8.26
CA HIS A 98 1.36 11.86 7.51
C HIS A 98 -0.12 11.85 7.84
N GLU A 99 -0.94 11.78 6.81
CA GLU A 99 -2.39 11.73 6.92
C GLU A 99 -2.89 10.45 6.27
N VAL A 100 -4.00 9.91 6.79
CA VAL A 100 -4.64 8.76 6.16
C VAL A 100 -5.34 9.22 4.90
N LEU A 101 -4.94 8.67 3.76
CA LEU A 101 -5.57 8.96 2.47
C LEU A 101 -6.70 7.97 2.18
N VAL A 102 -6.44 6.67 2.44
CA VAL A 102 -7.40 5.58 2.24
C VAL A 102 -7.27 4.60 3.39
N THR A 103 -8.37 4.31 4.08
CA THR A 103 -8.39 3.36 5.20
C THR A 103 -8.46 1.90 4.74
N THR A 104 -8.25 0.96 5.66
CA THR A 104 -8.43 -0.47 5.39
C THR A 104 -9.84 -0.80 4.93
N GLU A 105 -10.86 -0.18 5.54
CA GLU A 105 -12.26 -0.41 5.20
C GLU A 105 -12.58 0.06 3.78
N GLU A 106 -12.06 1.23 3.38
CA GLU A 106 -12.17 1.72 2.01
C GLU A 106 -11.47 0.74 1.05
N LEU A 107 -10.23 0.33 1.33
CA LEU A 107 -9.48 -0.61 0.48
C LEU A 107 -10.16 -1.97 0.33
N ASN A 108 -10.74 -2.50 1.40
CA ASN A 108 -11.46 -3.78 1.38
C ASN A 108 -12.78 -3.70 0.61
N GLY A 109 -13.35 -2.50 0.47
CA GLY A 109 -14.57 -2.25 -0.31
C GLY A 109 -14.33 -2.09 -1.82
N LEU A 110 -13.08 -1.88 -2.24
CA LEU A 110 -12.73 -1.73 -3.66
C LEU A 110 -12.70 -3.09 -4.36
N LYS A 111 -13.23 -3.11 -5.58
CA LYS A 111 -13.31 -4.34 -6.38
C LYS A 111 -12.09 -4.55 -7.27
N ASP A 112 -11.50 -3.47 -7.76
CA ASP A 112 -10.40 -3.53 -8.71
C ASP A 112 -9.47 -2.30 -8.67
N ALA A 113 -8.33 -2.43 -9.35
CA ALA A 113 -7.30 -1.41 -9.44
C ALA A 113 -7.80 -0.06 -9.97
N THR A 114 -8.82 -0.05 -10.83
CA THR A 114 -9.40 1.16 -11.40
C THR A 114 -10.12 1.95 -10.33
N GLU A 115 -10.92 1.28 -9.48
CA GLU A 115 -11.58 1.95 -8.35
C GLU A 115 -10.56 2.56 -7.37
N LEU A 116 -9.43 1.87 -7.13
CA LEU A 116 -8.33 2.41 -6.34
C LEU A 116 -7.74 3.67 -6.99
N ILE A 117 -7.44 3.62 -8.28
CA ILE A 117 -6.88 4.76 -9.03
C ILE A 117 -7.84 5.95 -8.98
N ASP A 118 -9.13 5.72 -9.25
CA ASP A 118 -10.15 6.77 -9.21
C ASP A 118 -10.26 7.40 -7.82
N LEU A 119 -10.19 6.59 -6.77
CA LEU A 119 -10.19 7.09 -5.39
C LEU A 119 -8.96 7.96 -5.11
N LEU A 120 -7.77 7.50 -5.51
CA LEU A 120 -6.54 8.27 -5.35
C LEU A 120 -6.61 9.59 -6.12
N VAL A 121 -7.00 9.56 -7.39
CA VAL A 121 -7.12 10.77 -8.23
C VAL A 121 -8.13 11.77 -7.65
N LYS A 122 -9.24 11.30 -7.07
CA LYS A 122 -10.21 12.19 -6.39
C LYS A 122 -9.65 12.85 -5.14
N ARG A 123 -8.72 12.19 -4.44
CA ARG A 123 -8.15 12.67 -3.18
C ARG A 123 -6.87 13.49 -3.40
N THR A 124 -6.18 13.33 -4.53
CA THR A 124 -4.94 14.05 -4.88
C THR A 124 -5.15 15.19 -5.88
N LYS A 125 -6.39 15.43 -6.35
CA LYS A 125 -6.77 16.60 -7.14
C LYS A 125 -7.15 17.77 -6.25
#